data_AF-A0A9W7BR75-F1
#
_entry.id   AF-A0A9W7BR75-F1
#
_cell.length_a   1.000
_cell.length_b   1.000
_cell.length_c   1.000
_cell.angle_alpha   90.00
_cell.angle_beta   90.00
_cell.angle_gamma   90.00
#
_symmetry.space_group_name_H-M   'P 1'
#
loop_
_entity.id
_entity.type
_entity.pdbx_description
1 polymer ?
#
loop_
_entity_poly.entity_id
_entity_poly.type
_entity_poly.pdbx_seq_one_letter_code
_entity_poly.pdbx_strand_id
1 'polypeptide(L)'
;ALSRAVCFSSMISLMFAHVLIQTFTCALLAATNTNLLVVYLSADMALFILYKIARKDFYYYVNLSGFLRVMFSVVHRFSVKTLANFTMLMQFRNPCELGGLPYIFSLFISFAASFVSSSLYLSHYNEGEGDTTKLSDDTLKTILASLYSVWFLSSVTFIAVIKREYLHTFFSLETASDFSKRFYLDLREDQEETKGAMLSYHCDVYKEWGDELIKPWTSKNWSRWEEEKPMWFRDAWIENVPNTYIPYDWRVKYNKTKGRVDPQMRRRSSMQQVKTLLGVEEGK
;
A
#
# COMPACT_ATOMS: atom_id res chain seq x y z
N ALA A 1 -18.26 -2.79 23.29
CA ALA A 1 -17.67 -4.13 23.02
C ALA A 1 -18.39 -4.84 21.87
N LEU A 2 -19.73 -4.96 21.93
CA LEU A 2 -20.54 -5.65 20.93
C LEU A 2 -20.31 -5.17 19.47
N SER A 3 -20.37 -3.87 19.21
CA SER A 3 -20.13 -3.33 17.85
C SER A 3 -18.73 -3.67 17.31
N ARG A 4 -17.71 -3.72 18.18
CA ARG A 4 -16.35 -4.13 17.75
C ARG A 4 -16.33 -5.62 17.42
N ALA A 5 -16.94 -6.45 18.24
CA ALA A 5 -17.04 -7.89 17.97
C ALA A 5 -17.79 -8.18 16.67
N VAL A 6 -18.94 -7.53 16.43
CA VAL A 6 -19.71 -7.67 15.18
C VAL A 6 -18.89 -7.20 13.96
N CYS A 7 -18.14 -6.11 14.10
CA CYS A 7 -17.23 -5.65 13.05
C CYS A 7 -16.17 -6.71 12.71
N PHE A 8 -15.48 -7.27 13.71
CA PHE A 8 -14.49 -8.31 13.48
C PHE A 8 -15.10 -9.59 12.89
N SER A 9 -16.24 -10.06 13.41
CA SER A 9 -16.91 -11.25 12.88
C SER A 9 -17.38 -11.06 11.43
N SER A 10 -17.92 -9.88 11.10
CA SER A 10 -18.33 -9.57 9.71
C SER A 10 -17.13 -9.47 8.78
N MET A 11 -16.00 -8.90 9.23
CA MET A 11 -14.74 -8.91 8.46
C MET A 11 -14.25 -10.33 8.20
N ILE A 12 -14.22 -11.19 9.21
CA ILE A 12 -13.77 -12.60 9.07
C ILE A 12 -14.68 -13.37 8.11
N SER A 13 -16.00 -13.23 8.26
CA SER A 13 -16.99 -13.87 7.38
C SER A 13 -16.85 -13.40 5.92
N LEU A 14 -16.60 -12.11 5.72
CA LEU A 14 -16.37 -11.52 4.41
C LEU A 14 -15.08 -12.03 3.76
N MET A 15 -13.99 -12.12 4.53
CA MET A 15 -12.73 -12.70 4.07
C MET A 15 -12.90 -14.18 3.70
N PHE A 16 -13.59 -14.96 4.55
CA PHE A 16 -13.87 -16.37 4.28
C PHE A 16 -14.63 -16.56 2.97
N ALA A 17 -15.74 -15.84 2.79
CA ALA A 17 -16.54 -15.93 1.57
C ALA A 17 -15.72 -15.51 0.34
N HIS A 18 -14.91 -14.46 0.44
CA HIS A 18 -14.11 -13.98 -0.68
C HIS A 18 -12.99 -14.94 -1.09
N VAL A 19 -12.29 -15.54 -0.12
CA VAL A 19 -11.28 -16.58 -0.39
C VAL A 19 -11.92 -17.72 -1.17
N LEU A 20 -13.10 -18.18 -0.75
CA LEU A 20 -13.81 -19.26 -1.44
C LEU A 20 -14.25 -18.86 -2.86
N ILE A 21 -14.79 -17.64 -3.04
CA ILE A 21 -15.15 -17.13 -4.38
C ILE A 21 -13.92 -17.13 -5.28
N GLN A 22 -12.78 -16.68 -4.79
CA GLN A 22 -11.57 -16.55 -5.60
C GLN A 22 -10.90 -17.88 -5.90
N THR A 23 -10.79 -18.78 -4.92
CA THR A 23 -10.26 -20.12 -5.16
C THR A 23 -11.16 -20.90 -6.12
N PHE A 24 -12.48 -20.76 -5.98
CA PHE A 24 -13.44 -21.38 -6.88
C PHE A 24 -13.34 -20.81 -8.31
N THR A 25 -13.23 -19.49 -8.46
CA THR A 25 -12.97 -18.81 -9.75
C THR A 25 -11.72 -19.36 -10.42
N CYS A 26 -10.61 -19.47 -9.67
CA CYS A 26 -9.36 -20.00 -10.19
C CYS A 26 -9.49 -21.48 -10.58
N ALA A 27 -10.22 -22.29 -9.81
CA ALA A 27 -10.47 -23.69 -10.12
C ALA A 27 -11.29 -23.85 -11.41
N LEU A 28 -12.34 -23.05 -11.60
CA LEU A 28 -13.15 -23.07 -12.82
C LEU A 28 -12.33 -22.66 -14.05
N LEU A 29 -11.49 -21.62 -13.94
CA LEU A 29 -10.58 -21.23 -15.03
C LEU A 29 -9.52 -22.30 -15.30
N ALA A 30 -8.95 -22.93 -14.26
CA ALA A 30 -7.99 -24.01 -14.43
C ALA A 30 -8.60 -25.22 -15.15
N ALA A 31 -9.85 -25.57 -14.81
CA ALA A 31 -10.59 -26.70 -15.38
C ALA A 31 -11.12 -26.46 -16.80
N THR A 32 -11.13 -25.20 -17.26
CA THR A 32 -11.58 -24.82 -18.62
C THR A 32 -10.42 -24.50 -19.53
N ASN A 33 -9.56 -23.57 -19.10
CA ASN A 33 -8.41 -23.12 -19.86
C ASN A 33 -7.37 -22.48 -18.96
N THR A 34 -6.26 -23.20 -18.72
CA THR A 34 -5.15 -22.73 -17.89
C THR A 34 -4.52 -21.44 -18.42
N ASN A 35 -4.54 -21.20 -19.74
CA ASN A 35 -4.02 -19.94 -20.30
C ASN A 35 -4.88 -18.75 -19.89
N LEU A 36 -6.21 -18.90 -19.82
CA LEU A 36 -7.11 -17.84 -19.34
C LEU A 36 -6.88 -17.54 -17.86
N LEU A 37 -6.59 -18.56 -17.04
CA LEU A 37 -6.20 -18.37 -15.64
C LEU A 37 -4.92 -17.52 -15.52
N VAL A 38 -3.89 -17.87 -16.30
CA VAL A 38 -2.62 -17.12 -16.30
C VAL A 38 -2.84 -15.69 -16.77
N VAL A 39 -3.62 -15.47 -17.82
CA VAL A 39 -3.98 -14.12 -18.30
C VAL A 39 -4.72 -13.34 -17.23
N TYR A 40 -5.72 -13.93 -16.57
CA TYR A 40 -6.46 -13.29 -15.48
C TYR A 40 -5.55 -12.81 -14.34
N LEU A 41 -4.72 -13.71 -13.80
CA LEU A 41 -3.85 -13.40 -12.67
C LEU A 41 -2.74 -12.40 -13.06
N SER A 42 -2.15 -12.56 -14.24
CA SER A 42 -1.04 -11.70 -14.69
C SER A 42 -1.52 -10.33 -15.13
N ALA A 43 -2.68 -10.21 -15.80
CA ALA A 43 -3.23 -8.94 -16.24
C ALA A 43 -3.62 -8.04 -15.05
N ASP A 44 -4.28 -8.60 -14.03
CA ASP A 44 -4.64 -7.85 -12.81
C ASP A 44 -3.37 -7.40 -12.04
N MET A 45 -2.37 -8.26 -11.91
CA MET A 45 -1.09 -7.91 -11.29
C MET A 45 -0.35 -6.82 -12.08
N ALA A 46 -0.27 -6.96 -13.41
CA ALA A 46 0.38 -6.00 -14.28
C ALA A 46 -0.31 -4.64 -14.22
N LEU A 47 -1.64 -4.60 -14.27
CA LEU A 47 -2.43 -3.37 -14.16
C LEU A 47 -2.16 -2.66 -12.82
N PHE A 48 -2.09 -3.40 -11.72
CA PHE A 48 -1.76 -2.84 -10.41
C PHE A 48 -0.34 -2.27 -10.34
N ILE A 49 0.65 -2.99 -10.86
CA ILE A 49 2.05 -2.52 -10.89
C ILE A 49 2.17 -1.27 -11.76
N LEU A 50 1.56 -1.27 -12.95
CA LEU A 50 1.53 -0.12 -13.85
C LEU A 50 0.87 1.09 -13.19
N TYR A 51 -0.25 0.88 -12.48
CA TYR A 51 -0.91 1.93 -11.70
C TYR A 51 0.04 2.55 -10.67
N LYS A 52 0.74 1.72 -9.88
CA LYS A 52 1.70 2.21 -8.87
C LYS A 52 2.89 2.94 -9.49
N ILE A 53 3.40 2.48 -10.63
CA ILE A 53 4.47 3.16 -11.37
C ILE A 53 3.99 4.51 -11.91
N ALA A 54 2.81 4.56 -12.54
CA ALA A 54 2.24 5.79 -13.10
C ALA A 54 2.01 6.87 -12.03
N ARG A 55 1.63 6.46 -10.81
CA ARG A 55 1.45 7.34 -9.65
C ARG A 55 2.75 7.68 -8.91
N LYS A 56 3.91 7.19 -9.37
CA LYS A 56 5.22 7.32 -8.70
C LYS A 56 5.22 6.75 -7.27
N ASP A 57 4.37 5.77 -7.00
CA ASP A 57 4.13 5.15 -5.69
C ASP A 57 4.57 3.67 -5.67
N PHE A 58 5.46 3.30 -6.60
CA PHE A 58 5.93 1.93 -6.75
C PHE A 58 6.82 1.48 -5.59
N TYR A 59 7.79 2.32 -5.22
CA TYR A 59 8.79 1.98 -4.21
C TYR A 59 8.19 1.92 -2.81
N TYR A 60 8.50 0.86 -2.08
CA TYR A 60 8.09 0.74 -0.68
C TYR A 60 8.91 1.69 0.23
N TYR A 61 8.36 2.05 1.39
CA TYR A 61 8.97 3.05 2.29
C TYR A 61 10.26 2.57 2.97
N VAL A 62 10.56 1.26 2.94
CA VAL A 62 11.76 0.69 3.56
C VAL A 62 13.02 1.28 2.92
N ASN A 63 13.95 1.69 3.78
CA ASN A 63 15.18 2.36 3.37
C ASN A 63 16.21 1.37 2.79
N LEU A 64 16.06 1.06 1.50
CA LEU A 64 17.02 0.29 0.71
C LEU A 64 17.55 1.16 -0.42
N SER A 65 18.80 0.94 -0.81
CA SER A 65 19.45 1.68 -1.90
C SER A 65 19.61 0.83 -3.17
N GLY A 66 19.68 1.52 -4.31
CA GLY A 66 20.00 0.90 -5.59
C GLY A 66 19.05 -0.22 -6.03
N PHE A 67 19.63 -1.32 -6.52
CA PHE A 67 18.89 -2.46 -7.07
C PHE A 67 18.04 -3.20 -6.02
N LEU A 68 18.52 -3.32 -4.77
CA LEU A 68 17.80 -3.98 -3.68
C LEU A 68 16.45 -3.31 -3.41
N ARG A 69 16.36 -1.99 -3.55
CA ARG A 69 15.12 -1.23 -3.41
C ARG A 69 14.06 -1.66 -4.43
N VAL A 70 14.48 -1.83 -5.68
CA VAL A 70 13.59 -2.25 -6.78
C VAL A 70 13.10 -3.67 -6.51
N MET A 71 14.02 -4.61 -6.23
CA MET A 71 13.69 -6.01 -5.98
C MET A 71 12.74 -6.17 -4.79
N PHE A 72 13.04 -5.53 -3.66
CA PHE A 72 12.18 -5.60 -2.48
C PHE A 72 10.78 -5.04 -2.79
N SER A 73 10.70 -3.92 -3.52
CA SER A 73 9.41 -3.34 -3.89
C SER A 73 8.62 -4.27 -4.81
N VAL A 74 9.24 -4.90 -5.81
CA VAL A 74 8.56 -5.87 -6.69
C VAL A 74 7.98 -7.03 -5.86
N VAL A 75 8.82 -7.68 -5.03
CA VAL A 75 8.41 -8.85 -4.25
C VAL A 75 7.32 -8.49 -3.25
N HIS A 76 7.48 -7.38 -2.54
CA HIS A 76 6.51 -6.92 -1.55
C HIS A 76 5.17 -6.56 -2.21
N ARG A 77 5.18 -5.76 -3.29
CA ARG A 77 3.96 -5.37 -4.02
C ARG A 77 3.23 -6.59 -4.59
N PHE A 78 3.96 -7.54 -5.18
CA PHE A 78 3.41 -8.79 -5.68
C PHE A 78 2.75 -9.61 -4.56
N SER A 79 3.45 -9.76 -3.43
CA SER A 79 2.97 -10.54 -2.28
C SER A 79 1.69 -9.92 -1.70
N VAL A 80 1.71 -8.61 -1.41
CA VAL A 80 0.58 -7.91 -0.81
C VAL A 80 -0.61 -7.87 -1.75
N LYS A 81 -0.41 -7.63 -3.05
CA LYS A 81 -1.50 -7.67 -4.05
C LYS A 81 -2.10 -9.06 -4.17
N THR A 82 -1.28 -10.11 -4.18
CA THR A 82 -1.76 -11.50 -4.20
C THR A 82 -2.58 -11.81 -2.96
N LEU A 83 -2.06 -11.49 -1.77
CA LEU A 83 -2.79 -11.68 -0.52
C LEU A 83 -4.11 -10.89 -0.54
N ALA A 84 -4.10 -9.62 -0.92
CA ALA A 84 -5.29 -8.79 -1.00
C ALA A 84 -6.34 -9.37 -1.97
N ASN A 85 -5.92 -9.88 -3.12
CA ASN A 85 -6.80 -10.47 -4.12
C ASN A 85 -7.52 -11.71 -3.59
N PHE A 86 -6.80 -12.62 -2.93
CA PHE A 86 -7.43 -13.85 -2.44
C PHE A 86 -8.22 -13.61 -1.16
N THR A 87 -7.71 -12.79 -0.25
CA THR A 87 -8.23 -12.73 1.12
C THR A 87 -9.13 -11.55 1.42
N MET A 88 -9.06 -10.48 0.62
CA MET A 88 -9.67 -9.19 0.95
C MET A 88 -9.27 -8.68 2.36
N LEU A 89 -7.99 -8.84 2.72
CA LEU A 89 -7.47 -8.25 3.96
C LEU A 89 -7.64 -6.72 3.91
N MET A 90 -8.59 -6.20 4.70
CA MET A 90 -8.93 -4.77 4.72
C MET A 90 -7.76 -3.87 5.14
N GLN A 91 -6.76 -4.41 5.83
CA GLN A 91 -5.56 -3.66 6.22
C GLN A 91 -4.76 -3.17 5.01
N PHE A 92 -4.80 -3.91 3.89
CA PHE A 92 -4.11 -3.54 2.66
C PHE A 92 -4.76 -2.38 1.90
N ARG A 93 -5.91 -1.88 2.38
CA ARG A 93 -6.51 -0.61 1.94
C ARG A 93 -5.63 0.61 2.26
N ASN A 94 -4.67 0.47 3.16
CA ASN A 94 -3.74 1.54 3.51
C ASN A 94 -3.04 2.07 2.23
N PRO A 95 -2.92 3.41 2.03
CA PRO A 95 -2.18 4.01 0.91
C PRO A 95 -0.76 3.48 0.72
N CYS A 96 -0.06 3.13 1.81
CA CYS A 96 1.27 2.52 1.75
C CYS A 96 1.27 1.13 1.08
N GLU A 97 0.12 0.46 1.02
CA GLU A 97 -0.09 -0.88 0.47
C GLU A 97 -0.78 -0.79 -0.91
N LEU A 98 -2.04 -1.24 -1.06
CA LEU A 98 -2.77 -1.11 -2.33
C LEU A 98 -3.37 0.29 -2.50
N GLY A 99 -3.79 0.92 -1.40
CA GLY A 99 -4.64 2.11 -1.41
C GLY A 99 -6.13 1.78 -1.54
N GLY A 100 -6.99 2.77 -1.26
CA GLY A 100 -8.43 2.60 -1.21
C GLY A 100 -9.06 2.19 -2.54
N LEU A 101 -8.96 3.05 -3.55
CA LEU A 101 -9.61 2.81 -4.83
C LEU A 101 -9.13 1.51 -5.53
N PRO A 102 -7.82 1.21 -5.61
CA PRO A 102 -7.34 -0.03 -6.23
C PRO A 102 -7.82 -1.29 -5.50
N TYR A 103 -7.98 -1.21 -4.17
CA TYR A 103 -8.52 -2.29 -3.37
C TYR A 103 -9.98 -2.59 -3.74
N ILE A 104 -10.83 -1.56 -3.85
CA ILE A 104 -12.22 -1.72 -4.30
C ILE A 104 -12.31 -2.18 -5.77
N PHE A 105 -11.42 -1.70 -6.63
CA PHE A 105 -11.40 -2.15 -8.03
C PHE A 105 -11.04 -3.65 -8.14
N SER A 106 -10.09 -4.12 -7.34
CA SER A 106 -9.72 -5.54 -7.26
C SER A 106 -10.90 -6.41 -6.82
N LEU A 107 -11.73 -5.89 -5.91
CA LEU A 107 -12.97 -6.53 -5.50
C LEU A 107 -13.95 -6.70 -6.67
N PHE A 108 -14.17 -5.64 -7.46
CA PHE A 108 -15.05 -5.71 -8.63
C PHE A 108 -14.54 -6.69 -9.69
N ILE A 109 -13.23 -6.67 -9.98
CA ILE A 109 -12.60 -7.63 -10.89
C ILE A 109 -12.84 -9.06 -10.41
N SER A 110 -12.74 -9.32 -9.11
CA SER A 110 -12.95 -10.65 -8.51
C SER A 110 -14.36 -11.16 -8.77
N PHE A 111 -15.38 -10.32 -8.55
CA PHE A 111 -16.77 -10.69 -8.85
C PHE A 111 -17.00 -10.94 -10.33
N ALA A 112 -16.51 -10.03 -11.19
CA ALA A 112 -16.63 -10.20 -12.63
C ALA A 112 -15.97 -11.49 -13.11
N ALA A 113 -14.76 -11.80 -12.61
CA ALA A 113 -14.04 -13.02 -12.94
C ALA A 113 -14.78 -14.29 -12.49
N SER A 114 -15.41 -14.27 -11.31
CA SER A 114 -16.23 -15.38 -10.83
C SER A 114 -17.43 -15.64 -11.76
N PHE A 115 -18.13 -14.60 -12.23
CA PHE A 115 -19.20 -14.77 -13.22
C PHE A 115 -18.69 -15.28 -14.57
N VAL A 116 -17.61 -14.69 -15.10
CA VAL A 116 -17.03 -15.07 -16.39
C VAL A 116 -16.53 -16.50 -16.36
N SER A 117 -15.79 -16.90 -15.32
CA SER A 117 -15.27 -18.26 -15.17
C SER A 117 -16.39 -19.31 -15.11
N SER A 118 -17.47 -19.00 -14.41
CA SER A 118 -18.65 -19.88 -14.31
C SER A 118 -19.35 -20.04 -15.65
N SER A 119 -19.52 -18.94 -16.40
CA SER A 119 -20.12 -18.99 -17.73
C SER A 119 -19.25 -19.76 -18.73
N LEU A 120 -17.93 -19.57 -18.68
CA LEU A 120 -16.97 -20.31 -19.50
C LEU A 120 -16.97 -21.81 -19.17
N TYR A 121 -17.05 -22.16 -17.88
CA TYR A 121 -17.14 -23.55 -17.43
C TYR A 121 -18.39 -24.24 -17.97
N LEU A 122 -19.55 -23.62 -17.82
CA LEU A 122 -20.80 -24.18 -18.34
C LEU A 122 -20.76 -24.34 -19.86
N SER A 123 -20.21 -23.36 -20.59
CA SER A 123 -20.11 -23.42 -22.05
C SER A 123 -19.18 -24.56 -22.51
N HIS A 124 -18.01 -24.68 -21.89
CA HIS A 124 -17.01 -25.70 -22.24
C HIS A 124 -17.53 -27.14 -22.07
N TYR A 125 -18.24 -27.42 -20.96
CA TYR A 125 -18.76 -28.76 -20.67
C TYR A 125 -20.20 -28.99 -21.19
N ASN A 126 -20.84 -28.00 -21.80
CA ASN A 126 -22.10 -28.21 -22.54
C ASN A 126 -21.82 -28.68 -23.98
N GLU A 127 -20.66 -28.32 -24.55
CA GLU A 127 -20.27 -28.71 -25.91
C GLU A 127 -19.58 -30.08 -25.95
N GLY A 128 -18.95 -30.52 -24.85
CA GLY A 128 -18.36 -31.86 -24.74
C GLY A 128 -19.39 -32.91 -24.32
N GLU A 129 -19.70 -33.87 -25.19
CA GLU A 129 -20.54 -35.03 -24.85
C GLU A 129 -19.92 -35.86 -23.71
N GLY A 130 -20.65 -35.99 -22.59
CA GLY A 130 -20.56 -37.19 -21.75
C GLY A 130 -19.49 -37.26 -20.67
N ASP A 131 -18.87 -36.15 -20.23
CA ASP A 131 -17.92 -36.23 -19.11
C ASP A 131 -18.65 -36.29 -17.74
N THR A 132 -18.54 -37.43 -17.07
CA THR A 132 -19.12 -37.72 -15.74
C THR A 132 -18.56 -36.86 -14.60
N THR A 133 -17.53 -36.05 -14.86
CA THR A 133 -16.89 -35.17 -13.87
C THR A 133 -17.47 -33.74 -13.80
N LYS A 134 -18.50 -33.46 -14.61
CA LYS A 134 -19.14 -32.13 -14.69
C LYS A 134 -19.93 -31.78 -13.42
N LEU A 135 -19.69 -30.59 -12.89
CA LEU A 135 -20.55 -30.00 -11.86
C LEU A 135 -21.91 -29.63 -12.47
N SER A 136 -23.02 -30.02 -11.83
CA SER A 136 -24.34 -29.66 -12.34
C SER A 136 -24.55 -28.13 -12.33
N ASP A 137 -25.27 -27.62 -13.33
CA ASP A 137 -25.55 -26.17 -13.46
C ASP A 137 -26.25 -25.62 -12.21
N ASP A 138 -27.24 -26.35 -11.70
CA ASP A 138 -27.96 -25.98 -10.49
C ASP A 138 -27.03 -25.98 -9.26
N THR A 139 -26.13 -26.95 -9.13
CA THR A 139 -25.16 -26.99 -8.03
C THR A 139 -24.19 -25.81 -8.12
N LEU A 140 -23.65 -25.51 -9.31
CA LEU A 140 -22.73 -24.40 -9.54
C LEU A 140 -23.37 -23.07 -9.13
N LYS A 141 -24.57 -22.80 -9.65
CA LYS A 141 -25.32 -21.57 -9.34
C LYS A 141 -25.66 -21.48 -7.86
N THR A 142 -26.06 -22.59 -7.23
CA THR A 142 -26.39 -22.63 -5.80
C THR A 142 -25.16 -22.31 -4.94
N ILE A 143 -23.99 -22.88 -5.25
CA ILE A 143 -22.74 -22.60 -4.53
C ILE A 143 -22.41 -21.10 -4.64
N LEU A 144 -22.37 -20.56 -5.86
CA LEU A 144 -22.04 -19.15 -6.08
C LEU A 144 -23.05 -18.20 -5.41
N ALA A 145 -24.34 -18.50 -5.53
CA ALA A 145 -25.40 -17.73 -4.89
C ALA A 145 -25.21 -17.73 -3.37
N SER A 146 -24.93 -18.88 -2.76
CA SER A 146 -24.71 -18.98 -1.31
C SER A 146 -23.48 -18.17 -0.86
N LEU A 147 -22.36 -18.25 -1.60
CA LEU A 147 -21.14 -17.51 -1.29
C LEU A 147 -21.36 -15.99 -1.42
N TYR A 148 -22.05 -15.55 -2.47
CA TYR A 148 -22.42 -14.16 -2.65
C TYR A 148 -23.37 -13.67 -1.56
N SER A 149 -24.39 -14.46 -1.19
CA SER A 149 -25.29 -14.09 -0.10
C SER A 149 -24.54 -13.88 1.21
N VAL A 150 -23.63 -14.78 1.58
CA VAL A 150 -22.79 -14.63 2.78
C VAL A 150 -21.91 -13.38 2.66
N TRP A 151 -21.30 -13.16 1.49
CA TRP A 151 -20.46 -11.99 1.26
C TRP A 151 -21.22 -10.66 1.35
N PHE A 152 -22.38 -10.55 0.69
CA PHE A 152 -23.21 -9.34 0.70
C PHE A 152 -23.78 -9.06 2.10
N LEU A 153 -24.30 -10.09 2.78
CA LEU A 153 -24.81 -9.94 4.14
C LEU A 153 -23.71 -9.48 5.10
N SER A 154 -22.51 -10.06 4.98
CA SER A 154 -21.33 -9.65 5.77
C SER A 154 -20.92 -8.22 5.45
N SER A 155 -20.94 -7.83 4.18
CA SER A 155 -20.59 -6.47 3.73
C SER A 155 -21.58 -5.42 4.23
N VAL A 156 -22.89 -5.69 4.15
CA VAL A 156 -23.95 -4.81 4.68
C VAL A 156 -23.78 -4.65 6.19
N THR A 157 -23.57 -5.75 6.90
CA THR A 157 -23.34 -5.72 8.35
C THR A 157 -22.09 -4.92 8.70
N PHE A 158 -20.99 -5.13 7.97
CA PHE A 158 -19.74 -4.41 8.16
C PHE A 158 -19.91 -2.91 7.94
N ILE A 159 -20.55 -2.49 6.84
CA ILE A 159 -20.80 -1.09 6.51
C ILE A 159 -21.73 -0.43 7.54
N ALA A 160 -22.71 -1.18 8.07
CA ALA A 160 -23.61 -0.67 9.10
C ALA A 160 -22.89 -0.42 10.45
N VAL A 161 -21.83 -1.17 10.75
CA VAL A 161 -21.14 -1.15 12.05
C VAL A 161 -19.84 -0.32 12.02
N ILE A 162 -19.18 -0.20 10.87
CA ILE A 162 -17.96 0.60 10.74
C ILE A 162 -18.24 2.07 11.05
N LYS A 163 -17.28 2.72 11.69
CA LYS A 163 -17.33 4.17 11.89
C LYS A 163 -17.30 4.88 10.53
N ARG A 164 -18.31 5.73 10.29
CA ARG A 164 -18.49 6.44 9.02
C ARG A 164 -17.29 7.29 8.61
N GLU A 165 -16.53 7.79 9.60
CA GLU A 165 -15.30 8.56 9.38
C GLU A 165 -14.25 7.79 8.54
N TYR A 166 -14.23 6.46 8.55
CA TYR A 166 -13.27 5.67 7.76
C TYR A 166 -13.79 5.25 6.39
N LEU A 167 -15.07 5.46 6.06
CA LEU A 167 -15.62 4.99 4.77
C LEU A 167 -14.93 5.67 3.57
N HIS A 168 -14.57 6.94 3.71
CA HIS A 168 -13.85 7.67 2.65
C HIS A 168 -12.50 7.02 2.30
N THR A 169 -11.88 6.29 3.24
CA THR A 169 -10.59 5.62 2.99
C THR A 169 -10.70 4.45 2.00
N PHE A 170 -11.89 3.95 1.70
CA PHE A 170 -12.12 2.96 0.63
C PHE A 170 -12.11 3.58 -0.77
N PHE A 171 -12.38 4.87 -0.89
CA PHE A 171 -12.43 5.59 -2.16
C PHE A 171 -11.26 6.57 -2.31
N SER A 172 -10.34 6.57 -1.35
CA SER A 172 -9.17 7.45 -1.36
C SER A 172 -8.20 7.06 -2.47
N LEU A 173 -7.67 8.10 -3.14
CA LEU A 173 -6.60 8.06 -4.13
C LEU A 173 -5.28 8.60 -3.57
N GLU A 174 -5.20 8.78 -2.25
CA GLU A 174 -4.02 9.23 -1.53
C GLU A 174 -2.83 8.31 -1.82
N THR A 175 -1.67 8.90 -2.13
CA THR A 175 -0.42 8.15 -2.30
C THR A 175 0.23 7.84 -0.94
N ALA A 176 1.24 6.98 -0.89
CA ALA A 176 1.97 6.75 0.36
C ALA A 176 2.66 8.03 0.87
N SER A 177 3.12 8.91 -0.04
CA SER A 177 3.71 10.22 0.29
C SER A 177 2.68 11.15 0.93
N ASP A 178 1.50 11.27 0.33
CA ASP A 178 0.40 12.10 0.85
C ASP A 178 -0.06 11.61 2.23
N PHE A 179 -0.25 10.30 2.37
CA PHE A 179 -0.61 9.65 3.63
C PHE A 179 0.44 9.92 4.70
N SER A 180 1.73 9.81 4.36
CA SER A 180 2.83 10.08 5.28
C SER A 180 2.87 11.55 5.70
N LYS A 181 2.59 12.50 4.78
CA LYS A 181 2.48 13.92 5.10
C LYS A 181 1.35 14.18 6.09
N ARG A 182 0.16 13.65 5.81
CA ARG A 182 -1.00 13.82 6.68
C ARG A 182 -0.77 13.19 8.05
N PHE A 183 -0.24 11.97 8.09
CA PHE A 183 0.12 11.29 9.32
C PHE A 183 1.15 12.10 10.12
N TYR A 184 2.15 12.71 9.47
CA TYR A 184 3.13 13.57 10.13
C TYR A 184 2.50 14.82 10.77
N LEU A 185 1.53 15.45 10.09
CA LEU A 185 0.81 16.62 10.59
C LEU A 185 -0.16 16.29 11.73
N ASP A 186 -0.78 15.10 11.70
CA ASP A 186 -1.70 14.63 12.74
C ASP A 186 -0.97 14.25 14.05
N LEU A 187 0.35 14.02 14.00
CA LEU A 187 1.15 13.71 15.19
C LEU A 187 1.30 14.93 16.10
N ARG A 188 1.01 14.73 17.38
CA ARG A 188 1.15 15.76 18.42
C ARG A 188 2.62 16.11 18.68
N GLU A 189 2.85 17.21 19.40
CA GLU A 189 4.21 17.65 19.77
C GLU A 189 4.92 16.68 20.72
N ASP A 190 4.20 15.96 21.58
CA ASP A 190 4.76 14.94 22.48
C ASP A 190 5.23 13.66 21.76
N GLN A 191 4.87 13.49 20.48
CA GLN A 191 5.14 12.28 19.70
C GLN A 191 6.39 12.43 18.81
N GLU A 192 7.45 13.03 19.34
CA GLU A 192 8.67 13.32 18.59
C GLU A 192 9.40 12.06 18.12
N GLU A 193 9.37 10.98 18.92
CA GLU A 193 9.93 9.69 18.53
C GLU A 193 9.30 9.17 17.24
N THR A 194 7.97 9.23 17.14
CA THR A 194 7.23 8.78 15.95
C THR A 194 7.53 9.67 14.74
N LYS A 195 7.63 10.99 14.93
CA LYS A 195 8.06 11.93 13.87
C LYS A 195 9.49 11.64 13.42
N GLY A 196 10.38 11.39 14.37
CA GLY A 196 11.77 11.02 14.14
C GLY A 196 11.90 9.69 13.37
N ALA A 197 11.07 8.70 13.69
CA ALA A 197 11.09 7.40 13.02
C ALA A 197 10.85 7.51 11.51
N MET A 198 10.03 8.47 11.06
CA MET A 198 9.76 8.68 9.62
C MET A 198 11.01 9.05 8.82
N LEU A 199 12.00 9.71 9.44
CA LEU A 199 13.28 10.03 8.78
C LEU A 199 14.09 8.77 8.44
N SER A 200 13.81 7.65 9.10
CA SER A 200 14.41 6.36 8.79
C SER A 200 13.80 5.71 7.54
N TYR A 201 12.69 6.22 7.01
CA TYR A 201 12.14 5.79 5.74
C TYR A 201 12.96 6.29 4.55
N HIS A 202 12.78 5.65 3.40
CA HIS A 202 13.40 6.08 2.16
C HIS A 202 12.97 7.52 1.82
N CYS A 203 13.91 8.36 1.36
CA CYS A 203 13.68 9.79 1.15
C CYS A 203 12.55 10.12 0.17
N ASP A 204 12.27 9.21 -0.78
CA ASP A 204 11.16 9.33 -1.73
C ASP A 204 9.78 9.52 -1.06
N VAL A 205 9.60 9.05 0.18
CA VAL A 205 8.34 9.16 0.93
C VAL A 205 8.04 10.60 1.34
N TYR A 206 9.08 11.39 1.64
CA TYR A 206 8.93 12.75 2.15
C TYR A 206 9.66 13.80 1.32
N LYS A 207 10.30 13.46 0.19
CA LYS A 207 11.03 14.43 -0.64
C LYS A 207 10.17 15.62 -1.10
N GLU A 208 8.87 15.44 -1.24
CA GLU A 208 7.95 16.47 -1.75
C GLU A 208 7.58 17.50 -0.68
N TRP A 209 7.56 17.12 0.59
CA TRP A 209 7.08 17.96 1.71
C TRP A 209 8.08 18.08 2.88
N GLY A 210 9.16 17.32 2.86
CA GLY A 210 10.14 17.24 3.95
C GLY A 210 10.92 18.53 4.12
N ASP A 211 11.20 19.26 3.04
CA ASP A 211 11.89 20.55 3.13
C ASP A 211 11.03 21.63 3.82
N GLU A 212 9.70 21.52 3.66
CA GLU A 212 8.71 22.42 4.27
C GLU A 212 8.45 22.06 5.74
N LEU A 213 8.31 20.77 6.07
CA LEU A 213 7.83 20.33 7.39
C LEU A 213 8.90 19.69 8.27
N ILE A 214 9.76 18.85 7.70
CA ILE A 214 10.77 18.10 8.46
C ILE A 214 11.97 18.98 8.75
N LYS A 215 12.48 19.73 7.76
CA LYS A 215 13.70 20.54 7.90
C LYS A 215 13.57 21.64 8.96
N PRO A 216 12.48 22.41 9.06
CA PRO A 216 12.32 23.39 10.14
C PRO A 216 12.15 22.73 11.50
N TRP A 217 11.42 21.61 11.55
CA TRP A 217 11.21 20.85 12.80
C TRP A 217 12.51 20.28 13.36
N THR A 218 13.35 19.66 12.52
CA THR A 218 14.67 19.20 12.96
C THR A 218 15.55 20.37 13.37
N SER A 219 15.56 21.48 12.61
CA SER A 219 16.37 22.66 12.95
C SER A 219 15.99 23.30 14.28
N LYS A 220 14.70 23.37 14.61
CA LYS A 220 14.22 23.93 15.88
C LYS A 220 14.58 23.05 17.09
N ASN A 221 14.55 21.73 16.93
CA ASN A 221 14.62 20.81 18.06
C ASN A 221 15.99 20.15 18.26
N TRP A 222 16.88 20.17 17.26
CA TRP A 222 18.13 19.41 17.31
C TRP A 222 19.02 19.75 18.50
N SER A 223 19.19 21.04 18.80
CA SER A 223 20.03 21.47 19.93
C SER A 223 19.49 20.95 21.27
N ARG A 224 18.17 20.99 21.46
CA ARG A 224 17.51 20.41 22.64
C ARG A 224 17.71 18.91 22.71
N TRP A 225 17.60 18.17 21.61
CA TRP A 225 17.81 16.72 21.61
C TRP A 225 19.26 16.34 21.94
N GLU A 226 20.24 17.16 21.57
CA GLU A 226 21.65 16.92 21.94
C GLU A 226 21.90 17.14 23.44
N GLU A 227 21.21 18.11 24.05
CA GLU A 227 21.28 18.41 25.48
C GLU A 227 20.53 17.37 26.33
N GLU A 228 19.27 17.12 25.99
CA GLU A 228 18.38 16.21 26.73
C GLU A 228 18.66 14.73 26.45
N LYS A 229 19.24 14.41 25.29
CA LYS A 229 19.52 13.04 24.80
C LYS A 229 18.34 12.09 25.02
N PRO A 230 17.18 12.35 24.39
CA PRO A 230 16.01 11.50 24.57
C PRO A 230 16.30 10.07 24.10
N MET A 231 15.62 9.08 24.68
CA MET A 231 15.95 7.67 24.49
C MET A 231 15.97 7.20 23.03
N TRP A 232 15.22 7.85 22.14
CA TRP A 232 15.16 7.53 20.71
C TRP A 232 16.26 8.21 19.88
N PHE A 233 16.86 9.30 20.38
CA PHE A 233 17.93 10.06 19.71
C PHE A 233 19.28 9.37 19.94
N ARG A 234 19.45 8.19 19.32
CA ARG A 234 20.67 7.38 19.38
C ARG A 234 21.46 7.48 18.08
N ASP A 235 22.72 7.08 18.14
CA ASP A 235 23.61 7.00 16.97
C ASP A 235 22.98 6.22 15.80
N ALA A 236 22.35 5.07 16.10
CA ALA A 236 21.67 4.25 15.10
C ALA A 236 20.52 4.99 14.39
N TRP A 237 19.83 5.89 15.08
CA TRP A 237 18.80 6.73 14.45
C TRP A 237 19.46 7.81 13.59
N ILE A 238 20.45 8.52 14.11
CA ILE A 238 21.18 9.60 13.41
C ILE A 238 21.79 9.09 12.09
N GLU A 239 22.32 7.87 12.08
CA GLU A 239 22.86 7.22 10.88
C GLU A 239 21.81 7.00 9.78
N ASN A 240 20.53 6.85 10.14
CA ASN A 240 19.44 6.69 9.18
C ASN A 240 18.84 8.01 8.71
N VAL A 241 19.09 9.11 9.41
CA VAL A 241 18.59 10.45 9.06
C VAL A 241 19.36 10.98 7.83
N PRO A 242 18.67 11.42 6.77
CA PRO A 242 19.33 12.06 5.64
C PRO A 242 20.04 13.32 6.07
N ASN A 243 21.29 13.49 5.62
CA ASN A 243 22.10 14.65 5.93
C ASN A 243 21.35 15.95 5.65
N THR A 244 20.56 16.03 4.56
CA THR A 244 19.75 17.20 4.19
C THR A 244 18.87 17.74 5.32
N TYR A 245 18.36 16.87 6.20
CA TYR A 245 17.50 17.23 7.33
C TYR A 245 18.25 17.41 8.65
N ILE A 246 19.56 17.16 8.67
CA ILE A 246 20.43 17.51 9.80
C ILE A 246 20.83 18.98 9.67
N PRO A 247 20.67 19.81 10.72
CA PRO A 247 21.08 21.22 10.68
C PRO A 247 22.59 21.35 10.44
N TYR A 248 23.04 22.47 9.87
CA TYR A 248 24.41 22.59 9.34
C TYR A 248 25.50 22.33 10.39
N ASP A 249 25.39 22.93 11.57
CA ASP A 249 26.40 22.83 12.63
C ASP A 249 26.58 21.37 13.09
N TRP A 250 25.46 20.69 13.27
CA TRP A 250 25.41 19.27 13.63
C TRP A 250 25.78 18.38 12.46
N ARG A 251 25.48 18.76 11.23
CA ARG A 251 25.91 18.05 10.04
C ARG A 251 27.42 18.07 9.92
N VAL A 252 28.13 19.15 10.21
CA VAL A 252 29.60 19.13 10.18
C VAL A 252 30.16 18.17 11.24
N LYS A 253 29.56 18.16 12.43
CA LYS A 253 29.89 17.21 13.52
C LYS A 253 29.66 15.76 13.10
N TYR A 254 28.49 15.46 12.54
CA TYR A 254 28.09 14.11 12.19
C TYR A 254 28.63 13.66 10.84
N ASN A 255 28.66 14.46 9.76
CA ASN A 255 29.12 14.07 8.42
C ASN A 255 30.56 13.53 8.34
N LYS A 256 31.38 13.71 9.39
CA LYS A 256 32.70 13.06 9.54
C LYS A 256 32.64 11.64 10.14
N THR A 257 31.53 11.25 10.76
CA THR A 257 31.36 10.01 11.53
C THR A 257 30.02 9.27 11.35
N LYS A 258 28.90 9.95 11.03
CA LYS A 258 27.50 9.49 11.05
C LYS A 258 26.58 10.31 10.10
N GLY A 259 25.46 9.73 9.67
CA GLY A 259 24.43 10.40 8.88
C GLY A 259 24.32 9.89 7.44
N ARG A 260 23.10 9.79 6.93
CA ARG A 260 22.82 9.16 5.64
C ARG A 260 23.04 10.12 4.47
N VAL A 261 23.84 9.68 3.50
CA VAL A 261 24.01 10.38 2.22
C VAL A 261 23.04 9.80 1.20
N ASP A 262 21.96 10.51 0.91
CA ASP A 262 21.03 10.13 -0.16
C ASP A 262 21.43 10.80 -1.49
N PRO A 263 21.82 10.02 -2.54
CA PRO A 263 22.26 10.58 -3.82
C PRO A 263 21.20 11.46 -4.51
N GLN A 264 19.93 11.11 -4.35
CA GLN A 264 18.80 11.85 -4.93
C GLN A 264 18.66 13.25 -4.31
N MET A 265 18.86 13.34 -2.99
CA MET A 265 18.81 14.62 -2.28
C MET A 265 20.02 15.49 -2.59
N ARG A 266 21.19 14.89 -2.82
CA ARG A 266 22.39 15.61 -3.26
C ARG A 266 22.16 16.33 -4.59
N ARG A 267 21.55 15.67 -5.58
CA ARG A 267 21.23 16.28 -6.88
C ARG A 267 20.33 17.53 -6.73
N ARG A 268 19.30 17.47 -5.86
CA ARG A 268 18.41 18.61 -5.59
C ARG A 268 19.16 19.78 -4.93
N SER A 269 20.00 19.49 -3.93
CA SER A 269 20.80 20.51 -3.24
C SER A 269 21.81 21.18 -4.18
N SER A 270 22.48 20.42 -5.05
CA SER A 270 23.42 20.98 -6.04
C SER A 270 22.70 21.88 -7.04
N MET A 271 21.52 21.47 -7.52
CA MET A 271 20.70 22.29 -8.43
C MET A 271 20.19 23.58 -7.75
N GLN A 272 19.78 23.52 -6.48
CA GLN A 272 19.41 24.72 -5.72
C GLN A 272 20.60 25.67 -5.54
N GLN A 273 21.77 25.17 -5.14
CA GLN A 273 22.98 26.00 -5.04
C GLN A 273 23.36 26.63 -6.38
N VAL A 274 23.27 25.89 -7.48
CA VAL A 274 23.52 26.42 -8.83
C VAL A 274 22.49 27.50 -9.20
N LYS A 275 21.19 27.28 -8.92
CA LYS A 275 20.15 28.31 -9.13
C LYS A 275 20.41 29.57 -8.31
N THR A 276 20.81 29.44 -7.05
CA THR A 276 21.17 30.57 -6.19
C THR A 276 22.42 31.30 -6.68
N LEU A 277 23.44 30.57 -7.17
CA LEU A 277 24.65 31.15 -7.77
C LEU A 277 24.38 31.86 -9.11
N LEU A 278 23.40 31.37 -9.87
CA LEU A 278 23.00 31.96 -11.15
C LEU A 278 21.96 33.09 -11.00
N GLY A 279 21.55 33.43 -9.77
CA GLY A 279 20.64 34.55 -9.51
C GLY A 279 19.24 34.40 -10.14
N VAL A 280 18.81 33.17 -10.43
CA VAL A 280 17.49 32.93 -11.04
C VAL A 280 16.43 32.92 -9.93
N GLU A 281 15.83 34.08 -9.66
CA GLU A 281 14.64 34.18 -8.82
C GLU A 281 13.45 33.53 -9.55
N GLU A 282 12.79 32.58 -8.89
CA GLU A 282 11.55 31.98 -9.39
C GLU A 282 10.45 33.05 -9.34
N GLY A 283 10.13 33.61 -10.50
CA GLY A 283 8.95 34.45 -10.69
C GLY A 283 7.70 33.67 -10.28
N LYS A 284 6.91 34.28 -9.38
CA LYS A 284 5.60 33.80 -8.94
C LYS A 284 4.61 33.69 -10.10
#